data_AF-W9SXT7-F1
#
_entry.id   AF-W9SXT7-F1
#
_cell.length_a   1.000
_cell.length_b   1.000
_cell.length_c   1.000
_cell.angle_alpha   90.00
_cell.angle_beta   90.00
_cell.angle_gamma   90.00
#
_symmetry.space_group_name_H-M   'P 1'
#
loop_
_entity.id
_entity.type
_entity.pdbx_description
1 polymer ?
#
loop_
_entity_poly.entity_id
_entity_poly.type
_entity_poly.pdbx_seq_one_letter_code
_entity_poly.pdbx_strand_id
1 'polypeptide(L)'
;MARTTTASLRHWLAACSLLLPLAGFAAPADSTAQRHAEPAPLVIAHRGASGYVPEHTLAAYALAVFQGADYIEPDLVMTRDGRSSPATTTNWG
;
A
#
# COMPACT_ATOMS: atom_id res chain seq x y z
N MET A 1 -5.68 80.97 -34.37
CA MET A 1 -4.93 80.47 -35.54
C MET A 1 -3.80 79.58 -35.04
N ALA A 2 -3.62 78.41 -35.69
CA ALA A 2 -2.49 77.46 -35.56
C ALA A 2 -2.35 76.73 -34.21
N ARG A 3 -2.00 75.44 -34.11
CA ARG A 3 -1.75 74.37 -35.08
C ARG A 3 -1.71 73.06 -34.28
N THR A 4 -2.10 71.98 -34.93
CA THR A 4 -1.85 70.55 -34.65
C THR A 4 -0.46 70.23 -34.09
N THR A 5 -0.32 69.20 -33.23
CA THR A 5 0.22 67.87 -33.63
C THR A 5 0.33 66.88 -32.45
N THR A 6 -0.08 65.65 -32.75
CA THR A 6 0.12 64.37 -32.07
C THR A 6 1.59 64.05 -31.78
N ALA A 7 1.95 63.72 -30.54
CA ALA A 7 3.17 62.96 -30.25
C ALA A 7 3.05 62.13 -28.97
N SER A 8 3.22 60.82 -29.16
CA SER A 8 4.02 59.96 -28.30
C SER A 8 3.49 59.72 -26.87
N LEU A 9 2.65 58.71 -26.65
CA LEU A 9 3.05 57.29 -26.63
C LEU A 9 4.25 57.05 -25.69
N ARG A 10 4.12 56.05 -24.81
CA ARG A 10 5.20 55.20 -24.23
C ARG A 10 5.79 55.50 -22.85
N HIS A 11 5.32 56.46 -22.06
CA HIS A 11 5.89 56.64 -20.70
C HIS A 11 5.06 56.03 -19.56
N TRP A 12 3.79 55.70 -19.80
CA TRP A 12 2.86 55.25 -18.75
C TRP A 12 2.81 53.74 -18.50
N LEU A 13 3.74 52.94 -19.05
CA LEU A 13 3.76 51.48 -18.85
C LEU A 13 5.03 50.95 -18.16
N ALA A 14 6.01 51.79 -17.80
CA ALA A 14 7.31 51.31 -17.32
C ALA A 14 7.60 51.53 -15.82
N ALA A 15 6.66 52.07 -15.04
CA ALA A 15 6.92 52.43 -13.63
C ALA A 15 6.23 51.54 -12.58
N CYS A 16 5.38 50.59 -12.95
CA CYS A 16 4.63 49.77 -11.98
C CYS A 16 5.04 48.29 -11.88
N SER A 17 6.10 47.85 -12.57
CA SER A 17 6.42 46.42 -12.72
C SER A 17 7.74 45.96 -12.10
N LEU A 18 8.40 46.78 -11.27
CA LEU A 18 9.52 46.32 -10.45
C LEU A 18 9.18 46.53 -8.97
N LEU A 19 8.52 45.54 -8.34
CA LEU A 19 8.68 45.26 -6.89
C LEU A 19 7.98 43.99 -6.36
N LEU A 20 7.46 43.09 -7.20
CA LEU A 20 7.10 41.72 -6.79
C LEU A 20 7.51 40.79 -7.93
N PRO A 21 8.28 39.70 -7.73
CA PRO A 21 8.12 38.75 -6.63
C PRO A 21 9.44 38.16 -6.07
N LEU A 22 9.63 38.16 -4.75
CA LEU A 22 10.54 37.22 -4.06
C LEU A 22 9.82 36.36 -3.03
N ALA A 23 8.51 36.15 -3.21
CA ALA A 23 7.74 35.16 -2.47
C ALA A 23 7.71 33.82 -3.24
N GLY A 24 8.90 33.32 -3.59
CA GLY A 24 9.10 31.99 -4.13
C GLY A 24 9.74 31.07 -3.09
N PHE A 25 9.34 31.18 -1.82
CA PHE A 25 9.64 30.14 -0.86
C PHE A 25 8.83 28.93 -1.31
N ALA A 26 9.51 27.96 -1.90
CA ALA A 26 8.93 26.67 -2.22
C ALA A 26 8.22 26.16 -0.96
N ALA A 27 6.89 26.14 -0.99
CA ALA A 27 6.16 25.29 -0.07
C ALA A 27 6.79 23.90 -0.21
N PRO A 28 7.11 23.18 0.88
CA PRO A 28 7.36 21.76 0.73
C PRO A 28 6.11 21.24 0.03
N ALA A 29 6.27 20.74 -1.20
CA ALA A 29 5.21 19.97 -1.80
C ALA A 29 4.94 18.89 -0.76
N ASP A 30 3.79 18.98 -0.11
CA ASP A 30 3.31 17.95 0.80
C ASP A 30 2.98 16.76 -0.10
N SER A 31 4.05 16.11 -0.54
CA SER A 31 4.05 14.85 -1.22
C SER A 31 3.93 13.77 -0.16
N THR A 32 3.02 13.95 0.80
CA THR A 32 2.08 12.88 1.13
C THR A 32 1.17 12.66 -0.08
N ALA A 33 1.77 12.40 -1.25
CA ALA A 33 1.17 11.50 -2.20
C ALA A 33 0.82 10.30 -1.34
N GLN A 34 -0.47 10.14 -1.13
CA GLN A 34 -1.07 9.12 -0.31
C GLN A 34 -0.52 7.80 -0.82
N ARG A 35 0.60 7.34 -0.23
CA ARG A 35 0.98 5.96 -0.33
C ARG A 35 -0.20 5.28 0.32
N HIS A 36 -1.04 4.67 -0.51
CA HIS A 36 -1.98 3.68 0.00
C HIS A 36 -1.14 2.83 0.94
N ALA A 37 -1.48 2.87 2.23
CA ALA A 37 -0.82 2.02 3.20
C ALA A 37 -1.22 0.61 2.75
N GLU A 38 -0.39 0.00 1.91
CA GLU A 38 -0.62 -1.35 1.43
C GLU A 38 -0.80 -2.20 2.68
N PRO A 39 -1.88 -3.00 2.74
CA PRO A 39 -2.11 -3.85 3.90
C PRO A 39 -0.87 -4.71 4.12
N ALA A 40 -0.51 -4.89 5.38
CA ALA A 40 0.59 -5.79 5.73
C ALA A 40 0.35 -7.17 5.08
N PRO A 41 1.39 -7.85 4.58
CA PRO A 41 1.23 -9.18 4.01
C PRO A 41 0.60 -10.14 5.04
N LEU A 42 -0.35 -10.95 4.60
CA LEU A 42 -0.91 -12.02 5.42
C LEU A 42 0.09 -13.17 5.57
N VAL A 43 0.32 -13.59 6.80
CA VAL A 43 1.14 -14.75 7.15
C VAL A 43 0.22 -15.96 7.33
N ILE A 44 0.16 -16.82 6.31
CA ILE A 44 -0.68 -18.03 6.32
C ILE A 44 0.22 -19.25 6.53
N ALA A 45 0.00 -19.98 7.63
CA ALA A 45 0.75 -21.18 7.96
C ALA A 45 0.20 -22.40 7.20
N HIS A 46 0.85 -22.71 6.07
CA HIS A 46 0.53 -23.86 5.22
C HIS A 46 0.68 -25.19 5.97
N ARG A 47 -0.45 -25.84 6.27
CA ARG A 47 -0.56 -27.08 7.06
C ARG A 47 -0.03 -26.97 8.50
N GLY A 48 -0.02 -25.75 9.05
CA GLY A 48 0.64 -25.40 10.32
C GLY A 48 2.13 -25.08 10.14
N ALA A 49 2.93 -25.22 11.20
CA ALA A 49 4.38 -25.04 11.16
C ALA A 49 5.12 -26.24 10.52
N SER A 50 4.70 -26.64 9.32
CA SER A 50 5.09 -27.87 8.61
C SER A 50 6.59 -27.99 8.31
N GLY A 51 7.31 -26.88 8.24
CA GLY A 51 8.77 -26.86 8.12
C GLY A 51 9.53 -27.23 9.40
N TYR A 52 8.85 -27.26 10.56
CA TYR A 52 9.46 -27.50 11.88
C TYR A 52 8.96 -28.77 12.56
N VAL A 53 7.68 -29.10 12.40
CA VAL A 53 7.03 -30.26 13.03
C VAL A 53 6.03 -30.89 12.03
N PRO A 54 5.62 -32.17 12.22
CA PRO A 54 4.74 -32.84 11.27
C PRO A 54 3.45 -32.06 10.99
N GLU A 55 3.14 -31.90 9.71
CA GLU A 55 1.95 -31.20 9.20
C GLU A 55 0.63 -31.78 9.74
N HIS A 56 -0.43 -30.96 9.74
CA HIS A 56 -1.78 -31.38 10.16
C HIS A 56 -1.88 -31.96 11.58
N THR A 57 -0.96 -31.57 12.47
CA THR A 57 -0.98 -31.94 13.89
C THR A 57 -1.33 -30.76 14.77
N LEU A 58 -1.85 -31.05 15.97
CA LEU A 58 -2.04 -30.02 17.00
C LEU A 58 -0.73 -29.28 17.34
N ALA A 59 0.41 -29.98 17.30
CA ALA A 59 1.72 -29.37 17.52
C ALA A 59 2.09 -28.36 16.43
N ALA A 60 1.84 -28.69 15.15
CA ALA A 60 2.07 -27.75 14.04
C ALA A 60 1.19 -26.51 14.12
N TYR A 61 -0.06 -26.67 14.51
CA TYR A 61 -0.99 -25.57 14.69
C TYR A 61 -0.60 -24.69 15.89
N ALA A 62 -0.28 -25.30 17.02
CA ALA A 62 0.15 -24.56 18.21
C ALA A 62 1.43 -23.75 17.95
N LEU A 63 2.41 -24.34 17.26
CA LEU A 63 3.65 -23.64 16.93
C LEU A 63 3.41 -22.50 15.92
N ALA A 64 2.54 -22.70 14.92
CA ALA A 64 2.18 -21.64 13.97
C ALA A 64 1.52 -20.43 14.67
N VAL A 65 0.60 -20.70 15.61
CA VAL A 65 -0.02 -19.65 16.43
C VAL A 65 1.04 -18.93 17.28
N PHE A 66 1.94 -19.68 17.91
CA PHE A 66 3.02 -19.10 18.70
C PHE A 66 3.98 -18.23 17.86
N GLN A 67 4.22 -18.60 16.60
CA GLN A 67 5.04 -17.84 15.66
C GLN A 67 4.33 -16.61 15.07
N GLY A 68 3.03 -16.41 15.37
CA GLY A 68 2.27 -15.24 14.94
C GLY A 68 1.70 -15.35 13.53
N ALA A 69 1.35 -16.57 13.08
CA ALA A 69 0.58 -16.72 11.84
C ALA A 69 -0.81 -16.09 11.98
N ASP A 70 -1.24 -15.36 10.96
CA ASP A 70 -2.59 -14.77 10.88
C ASP A 70 -3.66 -15.84 10.66
N TYR A 71 -3.32 -16.86 9.85
CA TYR A 71 -4.21 -17.97 9.53
C TYR A 71 -3.45 -19.30 9.55
N ILE A 72 -4.18 -20.35 9.86
CA ILE A 72 -3.76 -21.74 9.66
C ILE A 72 -4.51 -22.26 8.45
N GLU A 73 -3.79 -22.89 7.53
CA GLU A 73 -4.35 -23.49 6.33
C GLU A 73 -4.35 -25.02 6.51
N PRO A 74 -5.52 -25.66 6.70
CA PRO A 74 -5.63 -27.11 6.74
C PRO A 74 -6.14 -27.67 5.40
N ASP A 75 -5.59 -28.79 4.96
CA ASP A 75 -6.21 -29.59 3.91
C ASP A 75 -7.27 -30.51 4.50
N LEU A 76 -8.46 -30.52 3.91
CA LEU A 76 -9.56 -31.39 4.34
C LEU A 76 -9.91 -32.38 3.23
N VAL A 77 -10.06 -33.63 3.62
CA VAL A 77 -10.62 -34.72 2.80
C VAL A 77 -11.88 -35.27 3.46
N MET A 78 -12.79 -35.82 2.67
CA MET A 78 -13.99 -36.48 3.19
C MET A 78 -13.70 -37.93 3.53
N THR A 79 -14.14 -38.36 4.70
CA THR A 79 -14.13 -39.76 5.11
C THR A 79 -15.31 -40.52 4.49
N ARG A 80 -15.25 -41.84 4.50
CA ARG A 80 -16.32 -42.71 3.98
C ARG A 80 -17.67 -42.48 4.67
N ASP A 81 -17.65 -42.12 5.95
CA ASP A 81 -18.83 -41.78 6.75
C ASP A 81 -19.28 -40.32 6.59
N GLY A 82 -18.68 -39.57 5.65
CA GLY A 82 -19.12 -38.22 5.29
C GLY A 82 -18.67 -37.11 6.25
N ARG A 83 -17.64 -37.34 7.06
CA ARG A 83 -17.00 -36.31 7.91
C ARG A 83 -15.75 -35.76 7.24
N SER A 84 -15.38 -34.52 7.53
CA SER A 84 -14.08 -34.00 7.10
C SER A 84 -12.97 -34.53 8.01
N SER A 85 -11.80 -34.77 7.43
CA SER A 85 -10.57 -35.15 8.14
C SER A 85 -9.38 -34.46 7.49
N PRO A 86 -8.29 -34.20 8.23
CA PRO A 86 -7.08 -33.63 7.63
C PRO A 86 -6.50 -34.53 6.54
N ALA A 87 -6.09 -33.95 5.42
CA ALA A 87 -5.36 -34.69 4.40
C ALA A 87 -3.97 -35.07 4.93
N THR A 88 -3.53 -36.28 4.64
CA THR A 88 -2.17 -36.78 4.92
C THR A 88 -1.65 -37.45 3.67
N THR A 89 -0.35 -37.72 3.58
CA THR A 89 0.22 -38.40 2.40
C THR A 89 -0.41 -39.77 2.12
N THR A 90 -1.08 -40.39 3.10
CA THR A 90 -1.62 -41.75 3.01
C THR A 90 -3.10 -41.83 2.62
N ASN A 91 -3.84 -40.73 2.58
CA ASN A 91 -5.31 -40.75 2.37
C ASN A 91 -5.75 -40.10 1.04
N TRP A 92 -4.86 -40.02 0.04
CA TRP A 92 -5.14 -39.60 -1.35
C TRP A 92 -5.79 -40.68 -2.23
N GLY A 93 -6.58 -41.58 -1.64
CA GLY A 93 -7.19 -42.74 -2.31
C GLY A 93 -8.49 -42.44 -3.06
#